data_AF-A0A7C5RLF8-F1
#
_entry.id   AF-A0A7C5RLF8-F1
#
_cell.length_a   1.000
_cell.length_b   1.000
_cell.length_c   1.000
_cell.angle_alpha   90.00
_cell.angle_beta   90.00
_cell.angle_gamma   90.00
#
_symmetry.space_group_name_H-M   'P 1'
#
loop_
_entity.id
_entity.type
_entity.pdbx_description
1 polymer ?
#
loop_
_entity_poly.entity_id
_entity_poly.type
_entity_poly.pdbx_seq_one_letter_code
_entity_poly.pdbx_strand_id
1 'polypeptide(L)'
;MTDIHGFAGRLEAAWRRLSRLEHGELLLKFLNHLQALGLSPPRVLKYATQLCTLFKNVPFDPVSADRADVERVVAWINSQPYKSWTVLVTLNTHFLIFRIIVDFSRH
;
A
#
# COMPACT_ATOMS: atom_id res chain seq x y z
N MET A 1 -10.35 -5.96 -28.82
CA MET A 1 -10.61 -6.71 -27.57
C MET A 1 -9.48 -6.39 -26.63
N THR A 2 -9.71 -5.49 -25.68
CA THR A 2 -8.65 -4.78 -24.93
C THR A 2 -8.03 -5.72 -23.91
N ASP A 3 -6.71 -5.87 -24.01
CA ASP A 3 -5.86 -6.81 -23.31
C ASP A 3 -6.06 -6.80 -21.77
N ILE A 4 -6.77 -7.82 -21.27
CA ILE A 4 -6.96 -8.09 -19.83
C ILE A 4 -5.67 -8.72 -19.23
N HIS A 5 -4.70 -9.09 -20.07
CA HIS A 5 -3.46 -9.77 -19.68
C HIS A 5 -2.41 -8.85 -19.05
N GLY A 6 -2.46 -7.53 -19.28
CA GLY A 6 -1.53 -6.57 -18.66
C GLY A 6 -1.71 -6.36 -17.14
N PHE A 7 -2.92 -6.57 -16.61
CA PHE A 7 -3.20 -6.34 -15.18
C PHE A 7 -2.60 -7.44 -14.29
N ALA A 8 -2.72 -8.69 -14.71
CA ALA A 8 -2.13 -9.82 -13.99
C ALA A 8 -0.60 -9.70 -13.92
N GLY A 9 0.06 -9.40 -15.05
CA GLY A 9 1.52 -9.23 -15.07
C GLY A 9 2.00 -8.04 -14.23
N ARG A 10 1.25 -6.93 -14.19
CA ARG A 10 1.58 -5.79 -13.32
C ARG A 10 1.38 -6.11 -11.84
N LEU A 11 0.36 -6.89 -11.51
CA LEU A 11 0.11 -7.34 -10.14
C LEU A 11 1.20 -8.29 -9.67
N GLU A 12 1.58 -9.27 -10.48
CA GLU A 12 2.71 -10.16 -10.17
C GLU A 12 4.01 -9.40 -10.00
N ALA A 13 4.29 -8.41 -10.86
CA ALA A 13 5.48 -7.58 -10.71
C ALA A 13 5.44 -6.75 -9.42
N ALA A 14 4.28 -6.24 -9.00
CA ALA A 14 4.12 -5.54 -7.74
C ALA A 14 4.29 -6.50 -6.54
N TRP A 15 3.70 -7.70 -6.60
CA TRP A 15 3.88 -8.75 -5.60
C TRP A 15 5.34 -9.15 -5.44
N ARG A 16 6.08 -9.38 -6.53
CA ARG A 16 7.52 -9.68 -6.48
C ARG A 16 8.34 -8.54 -5.90
N ARG A 17 7.93 -7.29 -6.08
CA ARG A 17 8.62 -6.13 -5.48
C ARG A 17 8.36 -6.07 -3.98
N LEU A 18 7.11 -6.32 -3.56
CA LEU A 18 6.72 -6.34 -2.15
C LEU A 18 7.35 -7.52 -1.42
N SER A 19 7.43 -8.70 -2.04
CA SER A 19 8.04 -9.90 -1.43
C SER A 19 9.53 -9.75 -1.15
N ARG A 20 10.20 -8.77 -1.75
CA ARG A 20 11.63 -8.47 -1.54
C ARG A 20 11.86 -7.41 -0.46
N LEU A 21 10.79 -6.85 0.10
CA LEU A 21 10.87 -5.94 1.24
C LEU A 21 10.95 -6.75 2.54
N GLU A 22 11.51 -6.12 3.57
CA GLU A 22 11.71 -6.72 4.90
C GLU A 22 10.40 -7.29 5.49
N HIS A 23 9.28 -6.61 5.28
CA HIS A 23 7.94 -7.04 5.72
C HIS A 23 7.07 -7.61 4.58
N GLY A 24 7.70 -8.19 3.56
CA GLY A 24 7.03 -8.64 2.34
C GLY A 24 5.94 -9.68 2.57
N GLU A 25 6.11 -10.60 3.52
CA GLU A 25 5.11 -11.62 3.83
C GLU A 25 3.82 -11.00 4.40
N LEU A 26 3.95 -10.04 5.31
CA LEU A 26 2.81 -9.35 5.92
C LEU A 26 2.07 -8.49 4.87
N LEU A 27 2.81 -7.80 4.01
CA LEU A 27 2.26 -7.02 2.90
C LEU A 27 1.48 -7.90 1.90
N LEU A 28 1.98 -9.11 1.63
CA LEU A 28 1.28 -10.07 0.77
C LEU A 28 0.01 -10.62 1.44
N LYS A 29 0.07 -10.96 2.74
CA LYS A 29 -1.12 -11.38 3.51
C LYS A 29 -2.19 -10.28 3.52
N PHE A 30 -1.79 -9.03 3.70
CA PHE A 30 -2.67 -7.88 3.62
C PHE A 30 -3.33 -7.75 2.23
N LEU A 31 -2.55 -7.88 1.15
CA LEU A 31 -3.11 -7.81 -0.21
C LEU A 31 -4.07 -8.95 -0.52
N ASN A 32 -3.77 -10.16 -0.06
CA ASN A 32 -4.70 -11.31 -0.14
C ASN A 32 -5.96 -11.05 0.67
N HIS A 33 -5.85 -10.46 1.86
CA HIS A 33 -7.00 -10.07 2.68
C HIS A 33 -7.88 -9.04 1.96
N LEU A 34 -7.29 -8.02 1.33
CA LEU A 34 -8.04 -7.06 0.51
C LEU A 34 -8.73 -7.72 -0.69
N GLN A 35 -8.08 -8.68 -1.34
CA GLN A 35 -8.70 -9.44 -2.42
C GLN A 35 -9.88 -10.29 -1.91
N ALA A 36 -9.73 -10.92 -0.74
CA ALA A 36 -10.77 -11.71 -0.08
C ALA A 36 -11.96 -10.84 0.39
N LEU A 37 -11.73 -9.57 0.73
CA LEU A 37 -12.79 -8.58 1.01
C LEU A 37 -13.56 -8.14 -0.25
N GLY A 38 -13.26 -8.71 -1.42
CA GLY A 38 -13.97 -8.44 -2.67
C GLY A 38 -13.48 -7.18 -3.41
N LEU A 39 -12.27 -6.69 -3.09
CA LEU A 39 -11.71 -5.58 -3.86
C LEU A 39 -11.34 -6.00 -5.28
N SER A 40 -11.71 -5.16 -6.25
CA SER A 40 -11.39 -5.40 -7.66
C SER A 40 -9.88 -5.46 -7.89
N PRO A 41 -9.37 -6.35 -8.77
CA PRO A 41 -7.93 -6.48 -9.05
C PRO A 41 -7.20 -5.15 -9.40
N PRO A 42 -7.81 -4.20 -10.13
CA PRO A 42 -7.20 -2.89 -10.38
C PRO A 42 -6.98 -2.05 -9.11
N ARG A 43 -7.87 -2.18 -8.10
CA ARG A 43 -7.72 -1.49 -6.81
C ARG A 43 -6.60 -2.11 -5.99
N VAL A 44 -6.54 -3.44 -5.93
CA VAL A 44 -5.45 -4.17 -5.27
C VAL A 44 -4.09 -3.82 -5.90
N LEU A 45 -4.01 -3.75 -7.23
CA LEU A 45 -2.80 -3.32 -7.94
C LEU A 45 -2.39 -1.87 -7.58
N LYS A 46 -3.37 -0.96 -7.52
CA LYS A 46 -3.14 0.42 -7.11
C LYS A 46 -2.53 0.47 -5.71
N TYR A 47 -3.08 -0.31 -4.77
CA TYR A 47 -2.60 -0.38 -3.40
C TYR A 47 -1.23 -1.05 -3.29
N ALA A 48 -0.99 -2.15 -3.99
CA ALA A 48 0.31 -2.80 -4.04
C ALA A 48 1.41 -1.85 -4.55
N THR A 49 1.10 -1.03 -5.56
CA THR A 49 2.03 -0.04 -6.11
C THR A 49 2.30 1.08 -5.10
N GLN A 50 1.26 1.57 -4.42
CA GLN A 50 1.37 2.60 -3.39
C GLN A 50 2.17 2.12 -2.18
N LEU A 51 1.91 0.92 -1.69
CA LEU A 51 2.67 0.29 -0.62
C LEU A 51 4.14 0.11 -1.01
N CYS A 52 4.41 -0.33 -2.24
CA CYS A 52 5.78 -0.42 -2.77
C CYS A 52 6.51 0.92 -2.70
N THR A 53 5.86 2.02 -3.10
CA THR A 53 6.46 3.35 -3.05
C THR A 53 6.66 3.81 -1.61
N LEU A 54 5.66 3.58 -0.75
CA LEU A 54 5.68 4.02 0.63
C LEU A 54 6.78 3.30 1.43
N PHE A 55 6.83 1.98 1.40
CA PHE A 55 7.87 1.20 2.09
C PHE A 55 9.29 1.43 1.54
N LYS A 56 9.41 1.82 0.26
CA LYS A 56 10.73 2.19 -0.30
C LYS A 56 11.25 3.52 0.22
N ASN A 57 10.37 4.48 0.49
CA ASN A 57 10.78 5.83 0.89
C ASN A 57 10.72 6.02 2.41
N VAL A 58 9.79 5.34 3.08
CA VAL A 58 9.59 5.34 4.53
C VAL A 58 9.53 3.89 4.97
N PRO A 59 10.67 3.26 5.26
CA PRO A 59 10.67 1.96 5.91
C PRO A 59 10.14 2.13 7.34
N PHE A 60 9.09 1.39 7.68
CA PHE A 60 8.56 1.27 9.04
C PHE A 60 8.09 -0.17 9.24
N ASP A 61 8.12 -0.64 10.48
CA ASP A 61 7.61 -1.96 10.82
C ASP A 61 6.09 -1.85 11.09
N PRO A 62 5.23 -2.46 10.27
CA PRO A 62 3.78 -2.44 10.48
C PRO A 62 3.33 -3.24 11.71
N VAL A 63 4.18 -4.12 12.28
CA VAL A 63 3.87 -4.90 13.49
C VAL A 63 4.14 -4.08 14.75
N SER A 64 5.26 -3.36 14.79
CA SER A 64 5.62 -2.47 15.89
C SER A 64 5.26 -1.00 15.62
N ALA A 65 4.42 -0.72 14.61
CA ALA A 65 4.12 0.64 14.19
C ALA A 65 3.53 1.45 15.33
N ASP A 66 4.23 2.51 15.73
CA ASP A 66 3.77 3.46 16.73
C ASP A 66 3.25 4.75 16.06
N ARG A 67 2.61 5.61 16.83
CA ARG A 67 2.11 6.92 16.39
C ARG A 67 3.19 7.73 15.65
N ALA A 68 4.44 7.64 16.08
CA ALA A 68 5.57 8.32 15.45
C ALA A 68 5.86 7.82 14.01
N ASP A 69 5.64 6.52 13.73
CA ASP A 69 5.76 5.98 12.37
C ASP A 69 4.61 6.49 11.49
N VAL A 70 3.40 6.58 12.05
CA VAL A 70 2.24 7.18 11.36
C VAL A 70 2.53 8.62 10.98
N GLU A 71 3.05 9.40 11.92
CA GLU A 71 3.41 10.80 11.70
C GLU A 71 4.52 10.95 10.65
N ARG A 72 5.52 10.06 10.65
CA ARG A 72 6.56 10.02 9.60
C ARG A 72 5.98 9.72 8.22
N VAL A 73 5.06 8.76 8.11
CA VAL A 73 4.38 8.43 6.86
C VAL A 73 3.52 9.61 6.38
N VAL A 74 2.74 10.24 7.26
CA VAL A 74 1.92 11.41 6.93
C VAL A 74 2.80 12.60 6.52
N ALA A 75 3.90 12.86 7.23
CA ALA A 75 4.85 13.91 6.90
C ALA A 75 5.47 13.68 5.52
N TRP A 76 5.85 12.44 5.19
CA TRP A 76 6.37 12.11 3.86
C TRP A 76 5.33 12.27 2.76
N ILE A 77 4.06 11.89 3.00
CA ILE A 77 2.99 12.11 2.02
C ILE A 77 2.75 13.61 1.82
N ASN A 78 2.76 14.40 2.89
CA ASN A 78 2.61 15.86 2.84
C ASN A 78 3.82 16.55 2.19
N SER A 79 5.01 15.94 2.23
CA SER A 79 6.22 16.48 1.60
C SER A 79 6.28 16.20 0.09
N GLN A 80 5.42 15.33 -0.45
CA GLN A 80 5.38 15.08 -1.88
C GLN A 80 4.70 16.24 -2.63
N PRO A 81 5.19 16.62 -3.83
CA PRO A 81 4.63 17.69 -4.64
C PRO A 81 3.34 17.24 -5.36
N TYR A 82 2.35 16.78 -4.60
CA TYR A 82 1.04 16.43 -5.13
C TYR A 82 0.18 17.70 -5.32
N LYS A 83 -0.55 17.79 -6.44
CA LYS A 83 -1.57 18.84 -6.62
C LYS A 83 -2.63 18.74 -5.52
N SER A 84 -3.09 19.88 -5.00
CA SER A 84 -3.92 19.99 -3.78
C SER A 84 -5.18 19.12 -3.74
N TRP A 85 -5.77 18.80 -4.90
CA TRP A 85 -6.93 17.91 -4.99
C TRP A 85 -6.55 16.41 -4.99
N THR A 86 -5.39 16.06 -5.56
CA THR A 86 -4.82 14.72 -5.52
C THR A 86 -4.40 14.36 -4.09
N VAL A 87 -3.92 15.33 -3.31
CA VAL A 87 -3.57 15.18 -1.89
C VAL A 87 -4.75 14.67 -1.07
N LEU A 88 -5.95 15.23 -1.21
CA LEU A 88 -7.11 14.83 -0.42
C LEU A 88 -7.58 13.38 -0.71
N VAL A 89 -7.65 12.99 -2.00
CA VAL A 89 -8.04 11.62 -2.39
C VAL A 89 -6.92 10.63 -2.07
N THR A 90 -5.66 11.04 -2.24
CA THR A 90 -4.48 10.18 -2.08
C THR A 90 -4.13 10.02 -0.60
N LEU A 91 -4.24 11.05 0.23
CA LEU A 91 -4.12 10.96 1.69
C LEU A 91 -5.21 10.08 2.25
N ASN A 92 -6.49 10.28 1.89
CA ASN A 92 -7.55 9.42 2.41
C ASN A 92 -7.30 7.96 2.06
N THR A 93 -6.86 7.68 0.82
CA THR A 93 -6.57 6.31 0.38
C THR A 93 -5.34 5.73 1.08
N HIS A 94 -4.23 6.45 1.17
CA HIS A 94 -3.01 5.97 1.85
C HIS A 94 -3.21 5.85 3.36
N PHE A 95 -3.95 6.77 3.97
CA PHE A 95 -4.25 6.75 5.40
C PHE A 95 -5.24 5.62 5.74
N LEU A 96 -6.23 5.36 4.89
CA LEU A 96 -7.07 4.15 5.00
C LEU A 96 -6.24 2.88 4.88
N ILE A 97 -5.37 2.77 3.87
CA ILE A 97 -4.51 1.58 3.70
C ILE A 97 -3.59 1.40 4.89
N PHE A 98 -2.97 2.49 5.37
CA PHE A 98 -2.08 2.47 6.53
C PHE A 98 -2.85 2.08 7.80
N ARG A 99 -4.06 2.60 8.00
CA ARG A 99 -4.88 2.24 9.16
C ARG A 99 -5.30 0.78 9.11
N ILE A 100 -5.79 0.31 7.95
CA ILE A 100 -6.19 -1.10 7.77
C ILE A 100 -4.98 -2.03 7.92
N ILE A 101 -3.77 -1.67 7.46
CA ILE A 101 -2.60 -2.53 7.63
C ILE A 101 -2.13 -2.58 9.09
N VAL A 102 -2.18 -1.46 9.83
CA VAL A 102 -1.84 -1.44 11.26
C VAL A 102 -2.90 -2.19 12.08
N ASP A 103 -4.18 -2.03 11.76
CA ASP A 103 -5.26 -2.82 12.38
C ASP A 103 -5.12 -4.32 12.05
N PHE A 104 -4.71 -4.68 10.83
CA PHE A 104 -4.45 -6.06 10.42
C PHE A 104 -3.23 -6.67 11.13
N SER A 105 -2.16 -5.91 11.34
CA SER A 105 -0.95 -6.39 12.03
C SER A 105 -1.16 -6.62 13.53
N ARG A 106 -2.20 -6.02 14.14
CA ARG A 106 -2.52 -6.16 15.57
C ARG A 106 -3.43 -7.36 15.88
N HIS A 107 -3.87 -8.09 14.85
CA HIS A 107 -4.72 -9.28 14.94
C HIS A 107 -3.94 -10.54 14.57
#